data_AF-A0A643CD55-F1
#
_entry.id   AF-A0A643CD55-F1
#
_cell.length_a   1.000
_cell.length_b   1.000
_cell.length_c   1.000
_cell.angle_alpha   90.00
_cell.angle_beta   90.00
_cell.angle_gamma   90.00
#
_symmetry.space_group_name_H-M   'P 1'
#
loop_
_entity.id
_entity.type
_entity.pdbx_description
1 polymer ?
#
loop_
_entity_poly.entity_id
_entity_poly.type
_entity_poly.pdbx_seq_one_letter_code
_entity_poly.pdbx_strand_id
1 'polypeptide(L)'
;LGHNSQAYEALTQIPDSSRQLDCLRQLVVVLCERSQLQDLVEFPYVNLHNEVVGIIESRARAVDLMTHNYYELLYAFHIYRHNYRKAGTVMFEYGMRLGREVRTLRGLEKQGNCYLAAINCLRLIRPEYAWIVQPVSGAVV
;
A
#
# COMPACT_ATOMS: atom_id res chain seq x y z
N LEU A 1 1.82 3.36 24.93
CA LEU A 1 2.31 4.71 24.56
C LEU A 1 1.73 5.08 23.20
N GLY A 2 0.50 5.61 23.20
CA GLY A 2 -0.29 5.98 22.01
C GLY A 2 0.00 7.40 21.53
N HIS A 3 1.26 7.82 21.58
CA HIS A 3 1.69 9.16 21.16
C HIS A 3 2.18 9.14 19.71
N ASN A 4 1.36 8.59 18.80
CA ASN A 4 1.75 8.40 17.40
C ASN A 4 1.95 9.73 16.68
N SER A 5 1.13 10.73 17.01
CA SER A 5 1.28 12.11 16.53
C SER A 5 2.60 12.75 16.97
N GLN A 6 2.96 12.62 18.25
CA GLN A 6 4.23 13.15 18.77
C GLN A 6 5.45 12.47 18.15
N ALA A 7 5.38 11.15 17.92
CA ALA A 7 6.44 10.41 17.24
C ALA A 7 6.61 10.88 15.78
N TYR A 8 5.49 11.13 15.09
CA TYR A 8 5.50 11.69 13.73
C TYR A 8 6.03 13.14 13.70
N GLU A 9 5.63 13.98 14.65
CA GLU A 9 6.15 15.35 14.79
C GLU A 9 7.67 15.34 15.01
N ALA A 10 8.17 14.52 15.94
CA ALA A 10 9.61 14.38 16.18
C ALA A 10 10.37 13.93 14.91
N LEU A 11 9.77 13.05 14.10
CA LEU A 11 10.36 12.56 12.86
C LEU A 11 10.51 13.67 11.81
N THR A 12 9.52 14.56 11.71
CA THR A 12 9.56 15.69 10.76
C THR A 12 10.61 16.74 11.11
N GLN A 13 11.06 16.78 12.37
CA GLN A 13 12.11 17.69 12.86
C GLN A 13 13.54 17.14 12.68
N ILE A 14 13.71 15.90 12.18
CA ILE A 14 15.05 15.31 11.98
C ILE A 14 15.72 15.97 10.76
N PRO A 15 16.89 16.63 10.92
CA PRO A 15 17.58 17.30 9.82
C PRO A 15 18.36 16.32 8.92
N ASP A 16 18.72 15.15 9.44
CA ASP A 16 19.43 14.10 8.70
C ASP A 16 18.45 13.19 7.97
N SER A 17 18.51 13.18 6.63
CA SER A 17 17.58 12.44 5.79
C SER A 17 17.70 10.92 5.97
N SER A 18 18.89 10.39 6.19
CA SER A 18 19.09 8.95 6.39
C SER A 18 18.42 8.48 7.69
N ARG A 19 18.65 9.21 8.78
CA ARG A 19 18.04 8.92 10.08
C ARG A 19 16.53 9.11 10.06
N GLN A 20 16.05 10.11 9.34
CA GLN A 20 14.62 10.32 9.15
C GLN A 20 13.95 9.10 8.47
N LEU A 21 14.57 8.54 7.44
CA LEU A 21 14.07 7.35 6.75
C LEU A 21 14.09 6.10 7.64
N ASP A 22 15.13 5.90 8.45
CA ASP A 22 15.19 4.78 9.37
C ASP A 22 14.15 4.88 10.49
N CYS A 23 13.96 6.08 11.05
CA CYS A 23 12.88 6.36 11.99
C CYS A 23 11.50 6.15 11.34
N LEU A 24 11.32 6.53 10.08
CA LEU A 24 10.07 6.35 9.33
C LEU A 24 9.76 4.87 9.14
N ARG A 25 10.75 4.08 8.73
CA ARG A 25 10.62 2.63 8.62
C ARG A 25 10.13 2.04 9.94
N GLN A 26 10.82 2.35 11.03
CA GLN A 26 10.45 1.86 12.36
C GLN A 26 9.04 2.27 12.78
N LEU A 27 8.67 3.54 12.55
CA LEU A 27 7.32 4.02 12.83
C LEU A 27 6.25 3.22 12.07
N VAL A 28 6.45 2.99 10.76
CA VAL A 28 5.54 2.20 9.93
C VAL A 28 5.42 0.77 10.45
N VAL A 29 6.54 0.11 10.82
CA VAL A 29 6.54 -1.24 11.40
C VAL A 29 5.66 -1.28 12.65
N VAL A 30 5.95 -0.38 13.60
CA VAL A 30 5.31 -0.37 14.91
C VAL A 30 3.82 -0.07 14.79
N LEU A 31 3.42 0.85 13.90
CA LEU A 31 2.01 1.15 13.65
C LEU A 31 1.26 -0.03 13.02
N CYS A 32 1.92 -0.76 12.11
CA CYS A 32 1.34 -1.96 11.50
C CYS A 32 1.18 -3.09 12.53
N GLU A 33 2.21 -3.35 13.35
CA GLU A 33 2.16 -4.36 14.42
C GLU A 33 1.10 -4.05 15.48
N ARG A 34 0.90 -2.77 15.81
CA ARG A 34 -0.14 -2.31 16.74
C ARG A 34 -1.54 -2.23 16.12
N SER A 35 -1.69 -2.56 14.84
CA SER A 35 -2.95 -2.42 14.09
C SER A 35 -3.54 -0.99 14.11
N GLN A 36 -2.70 0.03 14.32
CA GLN A 36 -3.10 1.44 14.31
C GLN A 36 -3.04 2.01 12.89
N LEU A 37 -3.81 1.39 12.00
CA LEU A 37 -3.76 1.66 10.57
C LEU A 37 -4.38 3.00 10.18
N GLN A 38 -5.35 3.49 10.97
CA GLN A 38 -6.00 4.78 10.74
C GLN A 38 -5.00 5.94 10.83
N ASP A 39 -4.22 6.00 11.92
CA ASP A 39 -3.16 6.99 12.10
C ASP A 39 -2.16 6.97 10.93
N LEU A 40 -1.78 5.76 10.49
CA LEU A 40 -0.85 5.59 9.37
C LEU A 40 -1.40 6.18 8.06
N VAL A 41 -2.72 6.17 7.85
CA VAL A 41 -3.35 6.72 6.64
C VAL A 41 -3.56 8.23 6.73
N GLU A 42 -3.93 8.72 7.90
CA GLU A 42 -4.27 10.12 8.13
C GLU A 42 -3.04 11.04 8.24
N PHE A 43 -1.87 10.52 8.61
CA PHE A 43 -0.66 11.35 8.70
C PHE A 43 -0.31 11.99 7.35
N PRO A 44 0.11 13.28 7.32
CA PRO A 44 0.26 14.03 6.09
C PRO A 44 1.46 13.59 5.22
N TYR A 45 2.54 13.04 5.81
CA TYR A 45 3.80 12.62 5.15
C TYR A 45 4.31 13.61 4.10
N VAL A 46 4.44 14.88 4.48
CA VAL A 46 4.99 15.93 3.59
C VAL A 46 6.39 15.51 3.16
N ASN A 47 6.63 15.40 1.85
CA ASN A 47 7.88 14.92 1.23
C ASN A 47 8.31 13.48 1.54
N LEU A 48 7.59 12.75 2.39
CA LEU A 48 7.89 11.36 2.77
C LEU A 48 6.90 10.35 2.17
N HIS A 49 5.91 10.81 1.42
CA HIS A 49 4.86 9.96 0.85
C HIS A 49 5.40 8.78 0.03
N ASN A 50 6.33 9.04 -0.90
CA ASN A 50 6.90 7.97 -1.74
C ASN A 50 7.67 6.94 -0.91
N GLU A 51 8.33 7.37 0.17
CA GLU A 51 9.09 6.51 1.06
C GLU A 51 8.16 5.59 1.85
N VAL A 52 7.08 6.14 2.44
CA VAL A 52 6.07 5.33 3.14
C VAL A 52 5.45 4.30 2.19
N VAL A 53 5.05 4.73 0.99
CA VAL A 53 4.49 3.82 -0.01
C VAL A 53 5.49 2.72 -0.36
N GLY A 54 6.76 3.07 -0.62
CA GLY A 54 7.81 2.11 -0.93
C GLY A 54 8.06 1.09 0.20
N ILE A 55 8.02 1.54 1.46
CA ILE A 55 8.16 0.66 2.63
C ILE A 55 6.98 -0.32 2.72
N ILE A 56 5.74 0.17 2.61
CA ILE A 56 4.56 -0.67 2.72
C ILE A 56 4.47 -1.62 1.52
N GLU A 57 4.80 -1.16 0.31
CA GLU A 57 4.87 -2.00 -0.90
C GLU A 57 5.90 -3.12 -0.77
N SER A 58 7.11 -2.81 -0.30
CA SER A 58 8.15 -3.80 -0.07
C SER A 58 7.69 -4.87 0.93
N ARG A 59 7.05 -4.45 2.03
CA ARG A 59 6.46 -5.38 3.00
C ARG A 59 5.30 -6.18 2.44
N ALA A 60 4.41 -5.55 1.67
CA ALA A 60 3.29 -6.22 1.04
C ALA A 60 3.79 -7.37 0.16
N ARG A 61 4.87 -7.16 -0.61
CA ARG A 61 5.48 -8.18 -1.49
C ARG A 61 6.27 -9.26 -0.73
N ALA A 62 6.88 -8.92 0.39
CA ALA A 62 7.70 -9.86 1.18
C ALA A 62 6.89 -10.75 2.13
N VAL A 63 5.74 -10.28 2.62
CA VAL A 63 4.94 -10.98 3.63
C VAL A 63 3.88 -11.88 2.99
N ASP A 64 3.51 -12.96 3.68
CA ASP A 64 2.44 -13.87 3.29
C ASP A 64 1.06 -13.18 3.28
N LEU A 65 0.31 -13.35 2.18
CA LEU A 65 -0.97 -12.70 1.92
C LEU A 65 -2.07 -13.01 2.95
N MET A 66 -1.96 -14.12 3.67
CA MET A 66 -2.94 -14.58 4.65
C MET A 66 -2.67 -14.06 6.05
N THR A 67 -1.47 -13.52 6.30
CA THR A 67 -1.05 -13.09 7.65
C THR A 67 -1.29 -11.61 7.88
N HIS A 68 -1.08 -10.76 6.86
CA HIS A 68 -1.15 -9.30 7.02
C HIS A 68 -1.77 -8.63 5.78
N ASN A 69 -2.74 -7.73 6.01
CA ASN A 69 -3.50 -7.06 4.96
C ASN A 69 -2.81 -5.78 4.42
N TYR A 70 -1.51 -5.85 4.11
CA TYR A 70 -0.75 -4.68 3.62
C TYR A 70 -1.27 -4.13 2.29
N TYR A 71 -1.80 -4.97 1.40
CA TYR A 71 -2.43 -4.51 0.15
C TYR A 71 -3.71 -3.71 0.40
N GLU A 72 -4.53 -4.11 1.37
CA GLU A 72 -5.74 -3.36 1.74
C GLU A 72 -5.37 -2.02 2.42
N LEU A 73 -4.30 -2.01 3.21
CA LEU A 73 -3.73 -0.80 3.79
C LEU A 73 -3.23 0.18 2.72
N LEU A 74 -2.44 -0.29 1.75
CA LEU A 74 -1.97 0.52 0.62
C LEU A 74 -3.14 1.09 -0.19
N TYR A 75 -4.17 0.28 -0.40
CA TYR A 75 -5.38 0.72 -1.06
C TYR A 75 -6.08 1.84 -0.28
N ALA A 76 -6.33 1.64 1.02
CA ALA A 76 -6.92 2.68 1.87
C ALA A 76 -6.08 3.96 1.87
N PHE A 77 -4.76 3.83 1.94
CA PHE A 77 -3.81 4.93 1.88
C PHE A 77 -3.92 5.75 0.58
N HIS A 78 -4.03 5.08 -0.57
CA HIS A 78 -4.20 5.76 -1.86
C HIS A 78 -5.60 6.34 -2.05
N ILE A 79 -6.66 5.67 -1.58
CA ILE A 79 -8.04 6.17 -1.64
C ILE A 79 -8.19 7.45 -0.81
N TYR A 80 -7.67 7.48 0.41
CA TYR A 80 -7.73 8.65 1.29
C TYR A 80 -7.09 9.89 0.66
N ARG A 81 -6.07 9.68 -0.19
CA ARG A 81 -5.34 10.75 -0.90
C ARG A 81 -5.85 10.99 -2.32
N HIS A 82 -7.00 10.43 -2.69
CA HIS A 82 -7.60 10.52 -4.02
C HIS A 82 -6.70 10.03 -5.17
N ASN A 83 -5.70 9.20 -4.86
CA ASN A 83 -4.79 8.61 -5.84
C ASN A 83 -5.38 7.31 -6.39
N TYR A 84 -6.54 7.42 -7.05
CA TYR A 84 -7.29 6.26 -7.56
C TYR A 84 -6.48 5.40 -8.53
N ARG A 85 -5.58 6.01 -9.30
CA ARG A 85 -4.72 5.26 -10.23
C ARG A 85 -3.83 4.25 -9.50
N LYS A 86 -3.11 4.73 -8.48
CA LYS A 86 -2.23 3.88 -7.67
C LYS A 86 -3.04 2.87 -6.86
N ALA A 87 -4.19 3.28 -6.29
CA ALA A 87 -5.10 2.37 -5.59
C ALA A 87 -5.53 1.19 -6.48
N GLY A 88 -5.90 1.47 -7.74
CA GLY A 88 -6.26 0.45 -8.71
C GLY A 88 -5.10 -0.48 -9.07
N THR A 89 -3.90 0.06 -9.28
CA THR A 89 -2.70 -0.74 -9.53
C THR A 89 -2.38 -1.70 -8.38
N VAL A 90 -2.43 -1.22 -7.13
CA VAL A 90 -2.18 -2.04 -5.94
C VAL A 90 -3.19 -3.18 -5.83
N MET A 91 -4.48 -2.91 -6.05
CA MET A 91 -5.51 -3.95 -6.00
C MET A 91 -5.39 -4.95 -7.15
N PHE A 92 -5.00 -4.49 -8.34
CA PHE A 92 -4.72 -5.39 -9.46
C PHE A 92 -3.54 -6.32 -9.16
N GLU A 93 -2.44 -5.78 -8.62
CA GLU A 93 -1.28 -6.57 -8.17
C GLU A 93 -1.70 -7.59 -7.10
N TYR A 94 -2.52 -7.17 -6.14
CA TYR A 94 -3.03 -8.06 -5.09
C TYR A 94 -3.85 -9.22 -5.65
N GLY A 95 -4.79 -8.94 -6.54
CA GLY A 95 -5.61 -9.96 -7.20
C GLY A 95 -4.77 -10.95 -8.02
N MET A 96 -3.78 -10.46 -8.76
CA MET A 96 -2.84 -11.31 -9.52
C MET A 96 -2.05 -12.24 -8.60
N ARG A 97 -1.59 -11.75 -7.45
CA ARG A 97 -0.83 -12.54 -6.49
C ARG A 97 -1.71 -13.57 -5.76
N LEU A 98 -2.93 -13.19 -5.38
CA LEU A 98 -3.94 -14.11 -4.82
C LEU A 98 -4.22 -15.29 -5.75
N GLY A 99 -4.39 -15.05 -7.06
CA GLY A 99 -4.63 -16.11 -8.03
C GLY A 99 -3.44 -17.08 -8.20
N ARG A 100 -2.22 -16.65 -7.88
CA ARG A 100 -1.01 -17.48 -7.92
C ARG A 100 -0.80 -18.28 -6.64
N GLU A 101 -0.91 -17.62 -5.49
CA GLU A 101 -0.54 -18.16 -4.18
C GLU A 101 -1.71 -18.81 -3.44
N VAL A 102 -2.95 -18.36 -3.64
CA VAL A 102 -4.13 -18.77 -2.85
C VAL A 102 -5.20 -19.37 -3.75
N ARG A 103 -5.00 -20.62 -4.19
CA ARG A 103 -5.95 -21.38 -5.03
C ARG A 103 -7.08 -22.02 -4.23
N THR A 104 -7.73 -21.23 -3.38
CA THR A 104 -8.92 -21.64 -2.62
C THR A 104 -10.13 -20.87 -3.10
N LEU A 105 -11.35 -21.36 -2.83
CA LEU A 105 -12.59 -20.66 -3.18
C LEU A 105 -12.61 -19.22 -2.62
N ARG A 106 -12.21 -19.07 -1.35
CA ARG A 106 -12.13 -17.77 -0.68
C ARG A 106 -11.06 -16.86 -1.31
N GLY A 107 -9.95 -17.43 -1.76
CA GLY A 107 -8.93 -16.69 -2.52
C GLY A 107 -9.44 -16.16 -3.85
N LEU A 108 -10.23 -16.97 -4.57
CA LEU A 108 -10.86 -16.59 -5.83
C LEU A 108 -11.92 -15.49 -5.65
N GLU A 109 -12.77 -15.59 -4.62
CA GLU A 109 -13.72 -14.53 -4.26
C GLU A 109 -12.99 -13.21 -3.94
N LYS A 110 -11.92 -13.28 -3.15
CA LYS A 110 -11.10 -12.11 -2.81
C LYS A 110 -10.43 -11.53 -4.05
N GLN A 111 -9.91 -12.37 -4.94
CA GLN A 111 -9.36 -11.96 -6.24
C GLN A 111 -10.40 -11.22 -7.09
N GLY A 112 -11.64 -11.71 -7.16
CA GLY A 112 -12.74 -11.03 -7.84
C GLY A 112 -13.01 -9.63 -7.27
N ASN A 113 -13.05 -9.52 -5.94
CA ASN A 113 -13.22 -8.24 -5.24
C ASN A 113 -12.07 -7.26 -5.52
N CYS A 114 -10.83 -7.76 -5.58
CA CYS A 114 -9.66 -6.95 -5.92
C CYS A 114 -9.77 -6.36 -7.33
N TYR A 115 -10.16 -7.17 -8.33
CA TYR A 115 -10.34 -6.69 -9.69
C TYR A 115 -11.51 -5.71 -9.82
N LEU A 116 -12.61 -5.95 -9.12
CA LEU A 116 -13.73 -5.02 -9.07
C LEU A 116 -13.31 -3.66 -8.46
N ALA A 117 -12.56 -3.68 -7.36
CA ALA A 117 -12.02 -2.47 -6.74
C ALA A 117 -11.08 -1.72 -7.70
N ALA A 118 -10.21 -2.44 -8.43
CA ALA A 118 -9.33 -1.85 -9.41
C ALA A 118 -10.10 -1.16 -10.55
N ILE A 119 -11.11 -1.83 -11.12
CA ILE A 119 -11.96 -1.26 -12.18
C ILE A 119 -12.70 -0.03 -11.66
N ASN A 120 -13.26 -0.10 -10.45
CA ASN A 120 -13.96 1.03 -9.84
C ASN A 120 -13.03 2.23 -9.65
N CYS A 121 -11.79 1.99 -9.22
CA CYS A 121 -10.78 3.06 -9.12
C CYS A 121 -10.46 3.68 -10.48
N LEU A 122 -10.27 2.87 -11.52
CA LEU A 122 -9.98 3.36 -12.86
C LEU A 122 -11.14 4.18 -13.45
N ARG A 123 -12.40 3.82 -13.13
CA ARG A 123 -13.59 4.58 -13.53
C ARG A 123 -13.70 5.96 -12.88
N LEU A 124 -13.06 6.18 -11.73
CA LEU A 124 -13.02 7.48 -11.07
C LEU A 124 -11.98 8.43 -11.69
N ILE A 125 -11.18 7.95 -12.65
CA ILE A 125 -10.13 8.71 -13.32
C ILE A 125 -10.61 9.05 -14.74
N ARG A 126 -10.06 10.12 -15.31
CA ARG A 126 -10.25 10.42 -16.73
C ARG A 126 -9.79 9.23 -17.60
N PRO A 127 -10.55 8.86 -18.64
CA PRO A 127 -10.26 7.69 -19.47
C PRO A 127 -8.84 7.65 -20.03
N GLU A 128 -8.28 8.81 -20.40
CA GLU A 128 -6.91 8.98 -20.90
C GLU A 128 -5.83 8.45 -19.95
N TYR A 129 -6.10 8.46 -18.63
CA TYR A 129 -5.17 8.04 -17.58
C TYR A 129 -5.59 6.74 -16.90
N ALA A 130 -6.68 6.10 -17.36
CA ALA A 130 -7.27 4.90 -16.77
C ALA A 130 -6.56 3.61 -17.23
N TRP A 131 -5.25 3.54 -17.01
CA TRP A 131 -4.41 2.39 -17.38
C TRP A 131 -3.48 1.96 -16.24
N ILE A 132 -3.24 0.66 -16.18
CA ILE A 132 -2.33 -0.02 -15.24
C ILE A 132 -1.18 -0.62 -16.04
N VAL A 133 0.05 -0.46 -15.54
CA VAL A 133 1.21 -1.15 -16.12
C VAL A 133 1.29 -2.54 -15.53
N GLN A 134 1.27 -3.55 -16.40
CA GLN A 134 1.62 -4.90 -16.02
C GLN A 134 3.06 -5.16 -16.46
N PRO A 135 4.01 -5.43 -15.54
CA PRO A 135 5.31 -5.94 -15.94
C PRO A 135 5.08 -7.31 -16.59
N VAL A 136 5.38 -7.41 -17.88
CA VAL A 136 5.34 -8.68 -18.59
C VAL A 136 6.37 -9.59 -17.91
N SER A 137 5.92 -10.70 -17.33
CA SER A 137 6.86 -11.74 -16.88
C SER A 137 7.61 -12.17 -18.14
N GLY A 138 8.92 -11.89 -18.18
CA GLY A 138 9.73 -12.00 -19.39
C GLY A 138 9.39 -13.28 -20.15
N ALA A 139 8.97 -13.09 -21.40
CA ALA A 139 9.00 -14.19 -22.35
C ALA A 139 10.44 -14.69 -22.36
N VAL A 140 10.64 -15.89 -21.85
CA VAL A 140 11.82 -16.68 -22.17
C VAL A 140 11.74 -16.87 -23.69
N VAL A 141 12.55 -16.09 -24.42
CA VAL A 141 12.88 -16.35 -25.82
C VAL A 141 14.05 -17.31 -25.83
#